data_AF-A0A1W9XDT2-F1
#
_entry.id   AF-A0A1W9XDT2-F1
#
_cell.length_a   1.000
_cell.length_b   1.000
_cell.length_c   1.000
_cell.angle_alpha   90.00
_cell.angle_beta   90.00
_cell.angle_gamma   90.00
#
_symmetry.space_group_name_H-M   'P 1'
#
loop_
_entity.id
_entity.type
_entity.pdbx_description
1 polymer ?
#
loop_
_entity_poly.entity_id
_entity_poly.type
_entity_poly.pdbx_seq_one_letter_code
_entity_poly.pdbx_strand_id
1 'polypeptide(L)'
;MCFHVLVHQGKQDLEKALKSTLPSLSKIPGARIIVTRDQDRGDCKVVKQTLTELVGNRCDAPILYRVVCRELECWFLGDLSAIEKAFPRFNAARYAGKKEYRDVDKIMNADQVILDMIPQYKGRQYLPKLETASKISPHLSIDGNISTSFRHFVSGIKKMLT
;
A
#
# COMPACT_ATOMS: atom_id res chain seq x y z
N MET A 1 -13.94 -13.13 -10.38
CA MET A 1 -12.50 -13.33 -10.10
C MET A 1 -12.33 -13.26 -8.59
N CYS A 2 -11.79 -14.29 -7.96
CA CYS A 2 -11.61 -14.35 -6.51
C CYS A 2 -10.15 -14.01 -6.17
N PHE A 3 -9.92 -13.25 -5.10
CA PHE A 3 -8.58 -13.07 -4.54
C PHE A 3 -8.58 -13.51 -3.08
N HIS A 4 -7.42 -13.94 -2.59
CA HIS A 4 -7.22 -14.31 -1.21
C HIS A 4 -6.05 -13.52 -0.64
N VAL A 5 -6.23 -12.95 0.54
CA VAL A 5 -5.20 -12.16 1.22
C VAL A 5 -4.60 -13.01 2.34
N LEU A 6 -3.28 -13.22 2.26
CA LEU A 6 -2.51 -13.83 3.33
C LEU A 6 -1.80 -12.70 4.10
N VAL A 7 -2.18 -12.52 5.35
CA VAL A 7 -1.57 -11.55 6.26
C VAL A 7 -0.40 -12.16 7.00
N HIS A 8 0.62 -11.35 7.25
CA HIS A 8 1.85 -11.74 7.94
C HIS A 8 2.14 -10.83 9.12
N GLN A 9 2.69 -11.39 10.20
CA GLN A 9 3.08 -10.65 11.39
C GLN A 9 4.50 -10.10 11.25
N GLY A 10 4.61 -9.04 10.44
CA GLY A 10 5.86 -8.32 10.20
C GLY A 10 6.79 -8.99 9.20
N LYS A 11 7.97 -8.38 9.03
CA LYS A 11 8.98 -8.76 8.03
C LYS A 11 9.40 -10.23 8.10
N GLN A 12 9.75 -10.70 9.30
CA GLN A 12 10.34 -12.04 9.47
C GLN A 12 9.33 -13.14 9.09
N ASP A 13 8.06 -12.94 9.46
CA ASP A 13 7.00 -13.87 9.11
C ASP A 13 6.73 -13.90 7.60
N LEU A 14 6.70 -12.74 6.95
CA LEU A 14 6.63 -12.66 5.49
C LEU A 14 7.80 -13.41 4.84
N GLU A 15 9.04 -13.14 5.26
CA GLU A 15 10.23 -13.78 4.69
C GLU A 15 10.24 -15.30 4.89
N LYS A 16 9.72 -15.79 6.01
CA LYS A 16 9.51 -17.22 6.23
C LYS A 16 8.49 -17.78 5.24
N ALA A 17 7.33 -17.13 5.09
CA ALA A 17 6.29 -17.54 4.17
C ALA A 17 6.73 -17.52 2.70
N LEU A 18 7.59 -16.58 2.30
CA LEU A 18 8.18 -16.55 0.95
C LEU A 18 9.05 -17.77 0.67
N LYS A 19 9.70 -18.35 1.69
CA LYS A 19 10.52 -19.55 1.55
C LYS A 19 9.69 -20.84 1.60
N SER A 20 8.70 -20.92 2.49
CA SER A 20 7.94 -22.15 2.75
C SER A 20 6.60 -22.23 2.03
N THR A 21 5.79 -21.18 2.13
CA THR A 21 4.38 -21.19 1.73
C THR A 21 4.20 -20.80 0.27
N LEU A 22 4.93 -19.77 -0.17
CA LEU A 22 4.83 -19.24 -1.53
C LEU A 22 5.09 -20.28 -2.62
N PRO A 23 6.11 -21.17 -2.53
CA PRO A 23 6.31 -22.21 -3.55
C PRO A 23 5.09 -23.11 -3.71
N SER A 24 4.44 -23.49 -2.61
CA SER A 24 3.23 -24.31 -2.65
C SER A 24 2.06 -23.56 -3.30
N LEU A 25 1.88 -22.27 -2.98
CA LEU A 25 0.84 -21.44 -3.61
C LEU A 25 1.08 -21.27 -5.11
N SER A 26 2.34 -21.18 -5.53
CA SER A 26 2.71 -20.99 -6.94
C SER A 26 2.34 -22.17 -7.83
N LYS A 27 2.12 -23.36 -7.24
CA LYS A 27 1.70 -24.56 -7.96
C LYS A 27 0.19 -24.62 -8.25
N ILE A 28 -0.60 -23.74 -7.64
CA ILE A 28 -2.03 -23.68 -7.90
C ILE A 28 -2.24 -23.28 -9.38
N PRO A 29 -2.96 -24.07 -10.18
CA PRO A 29 -3.16 -23.76 -11.59
C PRO A 29 -3.75 -22.36 -11.80
N GLY A 30 -3.09 -21.54 -12.63
CA GLY A 30 -3.51 -20.18 -12.92
C GLY A 30 -3.23 -19.15 -11.81
N ALA A 31 -2.50 -19.51 -10.75
CA ALA A 31 -2.13 -18.58 -9.70
C ALA A 31 -1.34 -17.38 -10.24
N ARG A 32 -1.68 -16.20 -9.73
CA ARG A 32 -0.97 -14.94 -9.96
C ARG A 32 -0.78 -14.32 -8.58
N ILE A 33 0.47 -14.21 -8.13
CA ILE A 33 0.77 -13.87 -6.73
C ILE A 33 1.33 -12.47 -6.63
N ILE A 34 0.82 -11.68 -5.68
CA ILE A 34 1.32 -10.34 -5.38
C ILE A 34 1.88 -10.37 -3.96
N VAL A 35 3.13 -9.96 -3.81
CA VAL A 35 3.81 -9.82 -2.53
C VAL A 35 3.95 -8.35 -2.23
N THR A 36 3.32 -7.89 -1.14
CA THR A 36 3.37 -6.51 -0.68
C THR A 36 4.03 -6.38 0.69
N ARG A 37 4.87 -5.36 0.87
CA ARG A 37 5.43 -4.94 2.16
C ARG A 37 5.79 -3.45 2.10
N ASP A 38 5.76 -2.74 3.21
CA ASP A 38 6.39 -1.42 3.26
C ASP A 38 7.93 -1.48 3.20
N GLN A 39 8.56 -0.34 2.96
CA GLN A 39 10.02 -0.22 2.92
C GLN A 39 10.68 -0.09 4.30
N ASP A 40 9.90 0.02 5.39
CA ASP A 40 10.35 0.49 6.70
C ASP A 40 11.25 1.74 6.58
N ARG A 41 12.47 1.67 7.11
CA ARG A 41 13.52 2.69 6.98
C ARG A 41 14.48 2.45 5.81
N GLY A 42 14.26 1.39 5.01
CA GLY A 42 15.14 0.99 3.92
C GLY A 42 14.84 1.67 2.58
N ASP A 43 15.68 1.37 1.59
CA ASP A 43 15.46 1.72 0.18
C ASP A 43 14.49 0.71 -0.45
N CYS A 44 13.41 1.19 -1.05
CA CYS A 44 12.37 0.33 -1.64
C CYS A 44 12.88 -0.56 -2.78
N LYS A 45 13.91 -0.13 -3.52
CA LYS A 45 14.55 -0.93 -4.57
C LYS A 45 15.36 -2.07 -3.97
N VAL A 46 16.11 -1.79 -2.91
CA VAL A 46 16.87 -2.82 -2.18
C VAL A 46 15.91 -3.84 -1.56
N VAL A 47 14.85 -3.38 -0.88
CA VAL A 47 13.82 -4.27 -0.32
C VAL A 47 13.20 -5.15 -1.40
N LYS A 48 12.81 -4.57 -2.55
CA LYS A 48 12.25 -5.33 -3.67
C LYS A 48 13.22 -6.38 -4.21
N GLN A 49 14.50 -6.02 -4.36
CA GLN A 49 15.54 -6.93 -4.80
C GLN A 49 15.71 -8.09 -3.81
N THR A 50 15.82 -7.80 -2.52
CA THR A 50 15.93 -8.83 -1.47
C THR A 50 14.74 -9.79 -1.50
N LEU A 51 13.50 -9.29 -1.61
CA LEU A 51 12.31 -10.16 -1.71
C LEU A 51 12.35 -11.05 -2.96
N THR A 52 12.85 -10.53 -4.08
CA THR A 52 12.99 -11.26 -5.34
C THR A 52 14.03 -12.39 -5.21
N GLU A 53 15.20 -12.06 -4.67
CA GLU A 53 16.29 -13.02 -4.41
C GLU A 53 15.90 -14.09 -3.38
N LEU A 54 15.12 -13.70 -2.37
CA LEU A 54 14.61 -14.61 -1.34
C LEU A 54 13.68 -15.67 -1.89
N VAL A 55 13.08 -15.47 -3.06
CA VAL A 55 12.25 -16.50 -3.72
C VAL A 55 13.06 -17.22 -4.79
N GLY A 56 13.85 -16.48 -5.57
CA GLY A 56 14.64 -17.05 -6.68
C GLY A 56 13.75 -17.80 -7.67
N ASN A 57 14.21 -18.96 -8.12
CA ASN A 57 13.52 -19.80 -9.11
C ASN A 57 12.62 -20.89 -8.48
N ARG A 58 12.15 -20.70 -7.24
CA ARG A 58 11.37 -21.71 -6.51
C ARG A 58 9.87 -21.75 -6.84
N CYS A 59 9.40 -20.86 -7.73
CA CYS A 59 7.97 -20.67 -7.97
C CYS A 59 7.66 -20.75 -9.47
N ASP A 60 6.55 -21.40 -9.79
CA ASP A 60 6.11 -21.63 -11.18
C ASP A 60 5.13 -20.55 -11.67
N ALA A 61 4.48 -19.86 -10.74
CA ALA A 61 3.53 -18.79 -11.01
C ALA A 61 4.22 -17.42 -11.19
N PRO A 62 3.62 -16.51 -11.98
CA PRO A 62 4.02 -15.10 -11.99
C PRO A 62 3.91 -14.48 -10.59
N ILE A 63 5.00 -13.88 -10.12
CA ILE A 63 5.04 -13.16 -8.84
C ILE A 63 5.34 -11.68 -9.07
N LEU A 64 4.54 -10.83 -8.43
CA LEU A 64 4.69 -9.39 -8.45
C LEU A 64 5.09 -8.87 -7.07
N TYR A 65 6.32 -8.39 -6.94
CA TYR A 65 6.77 -7.70 -5.73
C TYR A 65 6.43 -6.22 -5.78
N ARG A 66 5.77 -5.71 -4.74
CA ARG A 66 5.41 -4.29 -4.59
C ARG A 66 5.78 -3.80 -3.20
N VAL A 67 6.63 -2.79 -3.18
CA VAL A 67 7.04 -2.13 -1.95
C VAL A 67 6.22 -0.85 -1.79
N VAL A 68 5.53 -0.75 -0.66
CA VAL A 68 4.83 0.47 -0.25
C VAL A 68 5.88 1.43 0.27
N CYS A 69 5.97 2.62 -0.32
CA CYS A 69 6.94 3.61 0.15
C CYS A 69 6.42 4.26 1.43
N ARG A 70 7.17 4.12 2.52
CA ARG A 70 6.82 4.52 3.90
C ARG A 70 5.69 3.70 4.51
N GLU A 71 4.45 4.07 4.25
CA GLU A 71 3.26 3.53 4.90
C GLU A 71 2.12 3.41 3.88
N LEU A 72 1.18 2.49 4.10
CA LEU A 72 0.01 2.37 3.22
C LEU A 72 -0.86 3.63 3.28
N GLU A 73 -0.85 4.33 4.40
CA GLU A 73 -1.51 5.60 4.64
C GLU A 73 -1.05 6.69 3.65
N CYS A 74 0.18 6.62 3.12
CA CYS A 74 0.63 7.51 2.04
C CYS A 74 -0.23 7.39 0.78
N TRP A 75 -0.85 6.22 0.53
CA TRP A 75 -1.75 6.04 -0.61
C TRP A 75 -3.04 6.85 -0.43
N PHE A 76 -3.53 7.03 0.80
CA PHE A 76 -4.68 7.91 1.06
C PHE A 76 -4.31 9.38 0.84
N LEU A 77 -3.13 9.80 1.29
CA LEU A 77 -2.63 11.16 1.04
C LEU A 77 -2.44 11.45 -0.45
N GLY A 78 -2.20 10.41 -1.25
CA GLY A 78 -2.12 10.49 -2.71
C GLY A 78 -3.44 10.81 -3.41
N ASP A 79 -4.57 10.81 -2.69
CA ASP A 79 -5.88 11.24 -3.19
C ASP A 79 -6.66 11.96 -2.08
N LEU A 80 -6.33 13.24 -1.88
CA LEU A 80 -7.01 14.08 -0.89
C LEU A 80 -8.52 14.22 -1.17
N SER A 81 -8.95 14.07 -2.42
CA SER A 81 -10.38 14.10 -2.77
C SER A 81 -11.13 12.89 -2.23
N ALA A 82 -10.47 11.73 -2.17
CA ALA A 82 -11.03 10.53 -1.54
C ALA A 82 -11.21 10.71 -0.03
N ILE A 83 -10.25 11.38 0.63
CA ILE A 83 -10.36 11.73 2.05
C ILE A 83 -11.55 12.67 2.28
N GLU A 84 -11.73 13.70 1.44
CA GLU A 84 -12.85 14.64 1.54
C GLU A 84 -14.21 13.97 1.34
N LYS A 85 -14.32 13.04 0.37
CA LYS A 85 -15.53 12.23 0.17
C LYS A 85 -15.85 11.36 1.39
N ALA A 86 -14.83 10.74 2.00
CA ALA A 86 -14.98 9.91 3.18
C ALA A 86 -15.27 10.72 4.46
N PHE A 87 -14.75 11.95 4.54
CA PHE A 87 -14.85 12.84 5.71
C PHE A 87 -15.23 14.26 5.27
N PRO A 88 -16.52 14.57 5.05
CA PRO A 88 -16.94 15.84 4.43
C PRO A 88 -16.59 17.16 5.17
N ARG A 89 -16.11 17.07 6.42
CA ARG A 89 -15.58 18.23 7.17
C ARG A 89 -14.10 18.52 6.87
N PHE A 90 -13.37 17.54 6.34
CA PHE A 90 -12.04 17.74 5.78
C PHE A 90 -12.17 18.60 4.52
N ASN A 91 -11.22 19.51 4.31
CA ASN A 91 -11.18 20.38 3.14
C ASN A 91 -9.90 20.10 2.36
N ALA A 92 -10.01 19.38 1.25
CA ALA A 92 -8.86 18.96 0.45
C ALA A 92 -8.11 20.16 -0.14
N ALA A 93 -8.83 21.23 -0.50
CA ALA A 93 -8.24 22.43 -1.09
C ALA A 93 -7.24 23.14 -0.16
N ARG A 94 -7.34 22.95 1.17
CA ARG A 94 -6.34 23.47 2.13
C ARG A 94 -4.97 22.81 2.02
N TYR A 95 -4.88 21.66 1.37
CA TYR A 95 -3.68 20.85 1.26
C TYR A 95 -3.24 20.64 -0.19
N ALA A 96 -4.16 20.78 -1.14
CA ALA A 96 -3.83 20.81 -2.56
C ALA A 96 -2.76 21.86 -2.87
N GLY A 97 -1.71 21.47 -3.61
CA GLY A 97 -0.64 22.36 -4.06
C GLY A 97 0.47 22.67 -3.04
N LYS A 98 0.25 22.37 -1.75
CA LYS A 98 1.27 22.49 -0.70
C LYS A 98 2.45 21.57 -0.98
N LYS A 99 3.67 22.07 -0.73
CA LYS A 99 4.92 21.39 -1.09
C LYS A 99 5.04 20.02 -0.40
N GLU A 100 4.58 19.93 0.84
CA GLU A 100 4.66 18.74 1.68
C GLU A 100 3.88 17.55 1.10
N TYR A 101 2.82 17.82 0.31
CA TYR A 101 1.94 16.79 -0.25
C TYR A 101 2.16 16.55 -1.74
N ARG A 102 3.20 17.15 -2.36
CA ARG A 102 3.53 16.89 -3.79
C ARG A 102 4.14 15.51 -4.01
N ASP A 103 4.80 14.96 -2.99
CA ASP A 103 5.41 13.63 -3.02
C ASP A 103 5.05 12.89 -1.73
N VAL A 104 3.86 12.30 -1.73
CA VAL A 104 3.26 11.66 -0.55
C VAL A 104 4.02 10.41 -0.11
N ASP A 105 4.77 9.77 -1.02
CA ASP A 105 5.63 8.61 -0.72
C ASP A 105 6.88 8.99 0.10
N LYS A 106 7.12 10.29 0.33
CA LYS A 106 8.18 10.78 1.23
C LYS A 106 7.67 11.18 2.61
N ILE A 107 6.36 11.24 2.82
CA ILE A 107 5.78 11.66 4.09
C ILE A 107 6.08 10.58 5.14
N MET A 108 6.63 11.01 6.27
CA MET A 108 6.86 10.19 7.44
C MET A 108 5.66 10.30 8.38
N ASN A 109 5.31 9.21 9.08
CA ASN A 109 4.19 9.16 10.03
C ASN A 109 2.88 9.59 9.34
N ALA A 110 2.61 8.97 8.19
CA ALA A 110 1.45 9.32 7.36
C ALA A 110 0.14 9.09 8.13
N ASP A 111 0.11 8.12 9.04
CA ASP A 111 -1.01 7.91 9.95
C ASP A 111 -1.29 9.12 10.86
N GLN A 112 -0.26 9.72 11.45
CA GLN A 112 -0.37 10.93 12.27
C GLN A 112 -0.79 12.13 11.42
N VAL A 113 -0.24 12.26 10.21
CA VAL A 113 -0.63 13.33 9.27
C VAL A 113 -2.13 13.25 8.96
N ILE A 114 -2.64 12.05 8.64
CA ILE A 114 -4.08 11.86 8.39
C ILE A 114 -4.90 12.14 9.65
N LEU A 115 -4.43 11.68 10.82
CA LEU A 115 -5.10 11.89 12.10
C LEU A 115 -5.33 13.38 12.39
N ASP A 116 -4.29 14.20 12.19
CA ASP A 116 -4.33 15.65 12.43
C ASP A 116 -5.13 16.40 11.37
N MET A 117 -5.14 15.89 10.13
CA MET A 117 -5.86 16.49 9.02
C MET A 117 -7.37 16.35 9.14
N ILE A 118 -7.88 15.22 9.65
CA ILE A 118 -9.31 14.91 9.66
C ILE A 118 -9.97 15.52 10.91
N PRO A 119 -10.85 16.53 10.76
CA PRO A 119 -11.45 17.21 11.93
C PRO A 119 -12.26 16.29 12.86
N GLN A 120 -12.85 15.23 12.33
CA GLN A 120 -13.62 14.22 13.07
C GLN A 120 -12.75 13.40 14.02
N TYR A 121 -11.43 13.39 13.82
CA TYR A 121 -10.48 12.69 14.66
C TYR A 121 -9.79 13.60 15.68
N LYS A 122 -10.17 14.88 15.75
CA LYS A 122 -9.65 15.82 16.74
C LYS A 122 -9.72 15.24 18.16
N GLY A 123 -8.58 15.23 18.86
CA GLY A 123 -8.44 14.75 20.23
C GLY A 123 -8.20 13.24 20.36
N ARG A 124 -8.19 12.47 19.27
CA ARG A 124 -7.75 11.07 19.29
C ARG A 124 -6.22 11.00 19.37
N GLN A 125 -5.72 9.95 20.03
CA GLN A 125 -4.29 9.68 20.14
C GLN A 125 -3.73 8.87 18.97
N TYR A 126 -4.58 8.07 18.31
CA TYR A 126 -4.16 7.17 17.23
C TYR A 126 -5.17 7.18 16.10
N LEU A 127 -4.69 6.98 14.87
CA LEU A 127 -5.54 6.81 13.70
C LEU A 127 -6.32 5.48 13.81
N PRO A 128 -7.67 5.48 13.71
CA PRO A 128 -8.44 4.25 13.63
C PRO A 128 -8.23 3.61 12.23
N LYS A 129 -7.09 2.94 12.02
CA LYS A 129 -6.60 2.52 10.69
C LYS A 129 -7.63 1.74 9.87
N LEU A 130 -8.30 0.75 10.47
CA LEU A 130 -9.32 -0.06 9.78
C LEU A 130 -10.55 0.76 9.37
N GLU A 131 -11.06 1.62 10.27
CA GLU A 131 -12.19 2.50 9.99
C GLU A 131 -11.84 3.49 8.88
N THR A 132 -10.65 4.09 8.98
CA THR A 132 -10.12 5.08 8.04
C THR A 132 -9.98 4.45 6.65
N ALA A 133 -9.33 3.29 6.57
CA ALA A 133 -9.15 2.56 5.32
C ALA A 133 -10.49 2.15 4.70
N SER A 134 -11.43 1.63 5.51
CA SER A 134 -12.76 1.23 5.03
C SER A 134 -13.55 2.39 4.44
N LYS A 135 -13.43 3.60 5.02
CA LYS A 135 -14.11 4.80 4.53
C LYS A 135 -13.44 5.41 3.29
N ILE A 136 -12.11 5.47 3.23
CA ILE A 136 -11.39 6.15 2.15
C ILE A 136 -11.26 5.26 0.90
N SER A 137 -10.98 3.97 1.08
CA SER A 137 -10.65 3.06 -0.03
C SER A 137 -11.69 3.01 -1.16
N PRO A 138 -13.01 3.01 -0.90
CA PRO A 138 -14.03 3.03 -1.95
C PRO A 138 -14.00 4.28 -2.84
N HIS A 139 -13.37 5.37 -2.36
CA HIS A 139 -13.30 6.65 -3.07
C HIS A 139 -11.94 6.89 -3.75
N LEU A 140 -10.95 6.03 -3.53
CA LEU A 140 -9.62 6.17 -4.12
C LEU A 140 -9.66 6.11 -5.64
N SER A 141 -9.09 7.12 -6.27
CA SER A 141 -8.91 7.14 -7.72
C SER A 141 -7.81 6.17 -8.15
N ILE A 142 -8.16 5.18 -8.96
CA ILE A 142 -7.21 4.20 -9.52
C ILE A 142 -6.17 4.90 -10.40
N ASP A 143 -6.57 5.92 -11.16
CA ASP A 143 -5.73 6.59 -12.15
C ASP A 143 -5.27 7.99 -11.71
N GLY A 144 -5.99 8.63 -10.78
CA GLY A 144 -5.72 9.99 -10.31
C GLY A 144 -4.86 10.08 -9.04
N ASN A 145 -4.51 8.96 -8.42
CA ASN A 145 -3.69 8.97 -7.21
C ASN A 145 -2.22 9.33 -7.54
N ILE A 146 -1.67 10.31 -6.81
CA ILE A 146 -0.32 10.84 -7.07
C ILE A 146 0.80 10.01 -6.43
N SER A 147 0.50 9.09 -5.50
CA SER A 147 1.50 8.19 -4.94
C SER A 147 2.11 7.33 -6.06
N THR A 148 3.42 7.39 -6.19
CA THR A 148 4.17 6.60 -7.17
C THR A 148 4.15 5.13 -6.78
N SER A 149 4.26 4.80 -5.50
CA SER A 149 4.18 3.42 -5.01
C SER A 149 2.78 2.82 -5.23
N PHE A 150 1.70 3.58 -5.04
CA PHE A 150 0.34 3.18 -5.38
C PHE A 150 0.17 2.93 -6.89
N ARG A 151 0.62 3.87 -7.73
CA ARG A 151 0.54 3.71 -9.19
C ARG A 151 1.32 2.51 -9.69
N HIS A 152 2.49 2.22 -9.11
CA HIS A 152 3.24 1.00 -9.41
C HIS A 152 2.47 -0.26 -9.00
N PHE A 153 1.83 -0.27 -7.83
CA PHE A 153 0.98 -1.38 -7.36
C PHE A 153 -0.17 -1.63 -8.35
N VAL A 154 -0.99 -0.61 -8.63
CA VAL A 154 -2.12 -0.69 -9.57
C VAL A 154 -1.68 -1.13 -10.97
N SER A 155 -0.65 -0.49 -11.53
CA SER A 155 -0.12 -0.85 -12.84
C SER A 155 0.36 -2.31 -12.89
N GLY A 156 0.97 -2.78 -11.80
CA GLY A 156 1.38 -4.16 -11.66
C GLY A 156 0.19 -5.13 -11.67
N ILE A 157 -0.85 -4.84 -10.90
CA ILE A 157 -2.07 -5.65 -10.87
C ILE A 157 -2.71 -5.69 -12.25
N LYS A 158 -2.92 -4.54 -12.91
CA LYS A 158 -3.49 -4.48 -14.25
C LYS A 158 -2.74 -5.40 -15.24
N LYS A 159 -1.40 -5.37 -15.23
CA LYS A 159 -0.55 -6.27 -16.04
C LYS A 159 -0.67 -7.75 -15.66
N MET A 160 -0.92 -8.04 -14.39
CA MET A 160 -1.20 -9.39 -13.92
C MET A 160 -2.65 -9.82 -14.16
N LEU A 161 -3.51 -9.06 -14.83
CA LEU A 161 -4.88 -9.47 -15.12
C LEU A 161 -5.15 -9.59 -16.63
N THR A 162 -4.33 -8.94 -17.43
CA THR A 162 -4.19 -9.19 -18.87
C THR A 162 -3.52 -10.53 -19.14
#